data_AF-A0A7S3TH63-F1
#
_entry.id   AF-A0A7S3TH63-F1
#
_cell.length_a   1.000
_cell.length_b   1.000
_cell.length_c   1.000
_cell.angle_alpha   90.00
_cell.angle_beta   90.00
_cell.angle_gamma   90.00
#
_symmetry.space_group_name_H-M   'P 1'
#
loop_
_entity.id
_entity.type
_entity.pdbx_description
1 polymer ?
#
loop_
_entity_poly.entity_id
_entity_poly.type
_entity_poly.pdbx_seq_one_letter_code
_entity_poly.pdbx_strand_id
1 'polypeptide(L)'
;YNGVVRWFAQHSDRILLLFDAYKLDLSDEFKDVMKLIQGYDKKVRVVLNKADGVSPQDLMRVYGALMWNVGGVISAAEVPRVYIGSFWDRPWMHVGMLDLMEAEENDLIEDLVTLPQNNVMNKINEIARRARVVEAHTHLLAYLRSKVVSKWYGKKEEQERLCSPEGLLEAYAQVQRQHDISRG
;
A
#
# COMPACT_ATOMS: atom_id res chain seq x y z
N TYR A 1 -10.58 11.74 -2.33
CA TYR A 1 -9.73 11.13 -1.29
C TYR A 1 -8.93 9.91 -1.81
N ASN A 2 -9.46 9.10 -2.76
CA ASN A 2 -8.78 7.90 -3.28
C ASN A 2 -7.32 8.09 -3.72
N GLY A 3 -7.03 9.16 -4.48
CA GLY A 3 -5.67 9.47 -4.92
C GLY A 3 -4.70 9.75 -3.76
N VAL A 4 -5.20 10.40 -2.70
CA VAL A 4 -4.43 10.69 -1.48
C VAL A 4 -4.12 9.40 -0.71
N VAL A 5 -5.11 8.52 -0.55
CA VAL A 5 -4.92 7.21 0.10
C VAL A 5 -3.86 6.39 -0.64
N ARG A 6 -3.95 6.29 -1.97
CA ARG A 6 -2.94 5.58 -2.77
C ARG A 6 -1.55 6.19 -2.65
N TRP A 7 -1.47 7.52 -2.65
CA TRP A 7 -0.21 8.23 -2.46
C TRP A 7 0.43 7.87 -1.11
N PHE A 8 -0.33 7.91 -0.02
CA PHE A 8 0.19 7.52 1.30
C PHE A 8 0.51 6.03 1.39
N ALA A 9 -0.28 5.15 0.80
CA ALA A 9 0.02 3.71 0.79
C ALA A 9 1.34 3.40 0.08
N GLN A 10 1.62 4.12 -1.01
CA GLN A 10 2.88 4.01 -1.73
C GLN A 10 4.07 4.48 -0.89
N HIS A 11 3.94 5.62 -0.21
CA HIS A 11 5.06 6.30 0.46
C HIS A 11 5.23 5.97 1.95
N SER A 12 4.25 5.31 2.56
CA SER A 12 4.34 4.89 3.96
C SER A 12 5.17 3.61 4.08
N ASP A 13 5.87 3.50 5.20
CA ASP A 13 6.59 2.30 5.62
C ASP A 13 5.63 1.29 6.32
N ARG A 14 4.56 1.80 6.94
CA ARG A 14 3.56 1.05 7.71
C ARG A 14 2.19 1.71 7.57
N ILE A 15 1.14 0.90 7.46
CA ILE A 15 -0.26 1.35 7.43
C ILE A 15 -0.97 0.68 8.60
N LEU A 16 -1.48 1.48 9.54
CA LEU A 16 -2.27 0.99 10.68
C LEU A 16 -3.77 1.16 10.39
N LEU A 17 -4.53 0.06 10.45
CA LEU A 17 -5.98 0.08 10.41
C LEU A 17 -6.51 -0.07 11.84
N LEU A 18 -7.13 0.98 12.37
CA LEU A 18 -7.61 1.02 13.74
C LEU A 18 -9.10 0.67 13.80
N PHE A 19 -9.45 -0.25 14.69
CA PHE A 19 -10.82 -0.67 14.98
C PHE A 19 -11.09 -0.53 16.47
N ASP A 20 -12.34 -0.22 16.83
CA ASP A 20 -12.78 -0.15 18.21
C ASP A 20 -13.42 -1.50 18.60
N ALA A 21 -12.91 -2.14 19.65
CA ALA A 21 -13.42 -3.43 20.12
C ALA A 21 -14.87 -3.38 20.59
N TYR A 22 -15.34 -2.21 21.05
CA TYR A 22 -16.71 -2.02 21.52
C TYR A 22 -17.70 -1.78 20.37
N LYS A 23 -17.23 -1.18 19.27
CA LYS A 23 -18.05 -0.81 18.10
C LYS A 23 -17.32 -1.18 16.81
N LEU A 24 -17.22 -2.48 16.57
CA LEU A 24 -16.70 -2.98 15.30
C LEU A 24 -17.71 -2.64 14.19
N ASP A 25 -17.53 -1.50 13.55
CA ASP A 25 -18.27 -1.10 12.35
C ASP A 25 -17.31 -0.95 11.18
N LEU A 26 -17.67 -1.56 10.07
CA LEU A 26 -16.90 -1.53 8.83
C LEU A 26 -17.77 -0.94 7.73
N SER A 27 -17.76 0.39 7.65
CA SER A 27 -18.50 1.13 6.64
C SER A 27 -18.00 0.81 5.23
N ASP A 28 -18.85 1.04 4.24
CA ASP A 28 -18.49 0.78 2.84
C ASP A 28 -17.35 1.70 2.38
N GLU A 29 -17.27 2.93 2.89
CA GLU A 29 -16.14 3.83 2.63
C GLU A 29 -14.82 3.26 3.18
N PHE A 30 -14.85 2.64 4.36
CA PHE A 30 -13.65 2.02 4.92
C PHE A 30 -13.24 0.77 4.12
N LYS A 31 -14.22 -0.02 3.64
CA LYS A 31 -13.93 -1.12 2.71
C LYS A 31 -13.29 -0.62 1.42
N ASP A 32 -13.76 0.51 0.88
CA ASP A 32 -13.17 1.09 -0.32
C ASP A 32 -11.74 1.60 -0.07
N VAL A 33 -11.46 2.18 1.09
CA VAL A 33 -10.09 2.51 1.51
C VAL A 33 -9.21 1.25 1.58
N MET A 34 -9.72 0.16 2.16
CA MET A 34 -8.99 -1.12 2.23
C MET A 34 -8.71 -1.71 0.83
N LYS A 35 -9.65 -1.58 -0.12
CA LYS A 35 -9.41 -1.98 -1.52
C LYS A 35 -8.32 -1.13 -2.18
N LEU A 36 -8.24 0.16 -1.86
CA LEU A 36 -7.23 1.07 -2.43
C LEU A 36 -5.80 0.79 -1.97
N ILE A 37 -5.63 0.11 -0.83
CA ILE A 37 -4.33 -0.28 -0.29
C ILE A 37 -3.93 -1.73 -0.64
N GLN A 38 -4.75 -2.45 -1.43
CA GLN A 38 -4.38 -3.76 -1.96
C GLN A 38 -3.04 -3.69 -2.72
N GLY A 39 -2.20 -4.72 -2.55
CA GLY A 39 -0.83 -4.75 -3.07
C GLY A 39 0.20 -4.11 -2.16
N TYR A 40 -0.23 -3.45 -1.08
CA TYR A 40 0.62 -2.98 0.02
C TYR A 40 0.43 -3.81 1.29
N ASP A 41 -0.10 -5.03 1.18
CA ASP A 41 -0.58 -5.85 2.29
C ASP A 41 0.50 -6.13 3.34
N LYS A 42 1.76 -6.29 2.91
CA LYS A 42 2.92 -6.48 3.80
C LYS A 42 3.16 -5.29 4.75
N LYS A 43 2.74 -4.10 4.35
CA LYS A 43 2.81 -2.88 5.15
C LYS A 43 1.63 -2.73 6.12
N VAL A 44 0.56 -3.50 5.94
CA VAL A 44 -0.67 -3.35 6.74
C VAL A 44 -0.52 -4.05 8.09
N ARG A 45 -0.95 -3.37 9.14
CA ARG A 45 -1.18 -3.93 10.47
C ARG A 45 -2.55 -3.47 10.95
N VAL A 46 -3.21 -4.32 11.72
CA VAL A 46 -4.53 -4.03 12.28
C VAL A 46 -4.37 -3.79 13.77
N VAL A 47 -5.06 -2.80 14.31
CA VAL A 47 -5.08 -2.49 15.73
C VAL A 47 -6.51 -2.56 16.22
N LEU A 48 -6.81 -3.51 17.10
CA LEU A 48 -8.08 -3.62 17.79
C LEU A 48 -7.96 -2.89 19.13
N ASN A 49 -8.34 -1.62 19.12
CA ASN A 49 -8.22 -0.68 20.23
C ASN A 49 -9.42 -0.79 21.19
N LYS A 50 -9.26 -0.26 22.42
CA LYS A 50 -10.24 -0.29 23.51
C LYS A 50 -10.68 -1.69 23.91
N ALA A 51 -9.78 -2.66 23.77
CA ALA A 51 -10.03 -4.06 24.12
C ALA A 51 -10.31 -4.25 25.62
N ASP A 52 -9.91 -3.30 26.46
CA ASP A 52 -10.15 -3.31 27.90
C ASP A 52 -11.61 -3.05 28.28
N GLY A 53 -12.42 -2.51 27.35
CA GLY A 53 -13.84 -2.25 27.55
C GLY A 53 -14.76 -3.43 27.22
N VAL A 54 -14.20 -4.58 26.85
CA VAL A 54 -14.95 -5.80 26.51
C VAL A 54 -14.48 -6.99 27.33
N SER A 55 -15.37 -7.97 27.54
CA SER A 55 -15.00 -9.21 28.22
C SER A 55 -14.07 -10.07 27.33
N PRO A 56 -13.26 -10.98 27.90
CA PRO A 56 -12.42 -11.87 27.10
C PRO A 56 -13.19 -12.70 26.06
N GLN A 57 -14.41 -13.14 26.41
CA GLN A 57 -15.26 -13.91 25.50
C GLN A 57 -15.78 -13.06 24.34
N ASP A 58 -16.20 -11.83 24.63
CA ASP A 58 -16.70 -10.92 23.59
C ASP A 58 -15.55 -10.42 22.71
N LEU A 59 -14.36 -10.21 23.27
CA LEU A 59 -13.16 -9.88 22.51
C LEU A 59 -12.85 -10.94 21.45
N MET A 60 -12.97 -12.23 21.77
CA MET A 60 -12.78 -13.32 20.80
C MET A 60 -13.83 -13.31 19.69
N ARG A 61 -15.08 -12.95 20.00
CA ARG A 61 -16.14 -12.80 18.99
C ARG A 61 -15.85 -11.62 18.06
N VAL A 62 -15.47 -10.48 18.63
CA VAL A 62 -15.12 -9.26 17.89
C VAL A 62 -13.90 -9.49 17.01
N TYR A 63 -12.87 -10.16 17.54
CA TYR A 63 -11.68 -10.54 16.79
C TYR A 63 -12.04 -11.43 15.59
N GLY A 64 -12.84 -12.48 15.80
CA GLY A 64 -13.29 -13.35 14.71
C GLY A 64 -14.06 -12.59 13.62
N ALA A 65 -14.97 -11.69 14.01
CA ALA A 65 -15.72 -10.85 13.08
C ALA A 65 -14.81 -9.88 12.30
N LEU A 66 -13.82 -9.28 12.97
CA LEU A 66 -12.81 -8.42 12.35
C LEU A 66 -12.02 -9.19 11.30
N MET A 67 -11.51 -10.38 11.63
CA MET A 67 -10.72 -11.19 10.72
C MET A 67 -11.52 -11.64 9.49
N TRP A 68 -12.78 -12.03 9.69
CA TRP A 68 -13.69 -12.36 8.60
C TRP A 68 -13.86 -11.18 7.64
N ASN A 69 -14.12 -10.00 8.19
CA ASN A 69 -14.36 -8.79 7.42
C ASN A 69 -13.09 -8.31 6.68
N VAL A 70 -11.94 -8.31 7.35
CA VAL A 70 -10.65 -7.93 6.74
C VAL A 70 -10.28 -8.92 5.63
N GLY A 71 -10.40 -10.23 5.88
CA GLY A 71 -10.11 -11.27 4.88
C GLY A 71 -11.03 -11.23 3.66
N GLY A 72 -12.28 -10.76 3.83
CA GLY A 72 -13.21 -10.56 2.72
C GLY A 72 -12.87 -9.39 1.79
N VAL A 73 -12.05 -8.43 2.24
CA VAL A 73 -11.72 -7.22 1.46
C VAL A 73 -10.26 -7.18 1.02
N ILE A 74 -9.34 -7.57 1.91
CA ILE A 74 -7.91 -7.61 1.62
C ILE A 74 -7.57 -9.05 1.19
N SER A 75 -7.43 -9.25 -0.12
CA SER A 75 -6.95 -10.52 -0.68
C SER A 75 -5.43 -10.60 -0.55
N ALA A 76 -4.96 -10.81 0.67
CA ALA A 76 -3.55 -11.04 0.95
C ALA A 76 -3.27 -12.55 1.06
N ALA A 77 -2.11 -12.98 0.60
CA ALA A 77 -1.64 -14.35 0.79
C ALA A 77 -1.39 -14.68 2.27
N GLU A 78 -1.11 -13.66 3.07
CA GLU A 78 -0.88 -13.74 4.51
C GLU A 78 -1.86 -12.83 5.26
N VAL A 79 -2.34 -13.34 6.38
CA VAL A 79 -3.26 -12.61 7.25
C VAL A 79 -2.52 -11.47 7.95
N PRO A 80 -3.02 -10.21 7.93
CA PRO A 80 -2.36 -9.11 8.63
C PRO A 80 -2.23 -9.37 10.14
N ARG A 81 -1.08 -9.04 10.74
CA ARG A 81 -0.91 -9.05 12.21
C ARG A 81 -1.88 -8.05 12.83
N VAL A 82 -2.63 -8.52 13.82
CA VAL A 82 -3.52 -7.73 14.66
C VAL A 82 -2.84 -7.51 16.00
N TYR A 83 -2.85 -6.27 16.48
CA TYR A 83 -2.46 -5.88 17.82
C TYR A 83 -3.71 -5.57 18.65
N ILE A 84 -3.82 -6.15 19.83
CA ILE A 84 -5.00 -6.01 20.69
C ILE A 84 -4.63 -5.24 21.95
N GLY A 85 -5.33 -4.14 22.23
CA GLY A 85 -5.02 -3.36 23.41
C GLY A 85 -5.91 -2.15 23.61
N SER A 86 -5.51 -1.30 24.55
CA SER A 86 -6.13 0.01 24.79
C SER A 86 -5.02 1.06 24.83
N PHE A 87 -4.78 1.69 23.69
CA PHE A 87 -3.60 2.53 23.46
C PHE A 87 -3.85 3.95 23.94
N TRP A 88 -3.92 4.14 25.27
CA TRP A 88 -4.17 5.42 25.95
C TRP A 88 -3.65 5.43 27.40
N ASP A 89 -3.53 6.62 28.00
CA ASP A 89 -2.97 6.76 29.36
C ASP A 89 -4.00 6.54 30.49
N ARG A 90 -5.12 5.86 30.21
CA ARG A 90 -6.18 5.64 31.21
C ARG A 90 -6.02 4.29 31.91
N PRO A 91 -6.46 4.15 33.17
CA PRO A 91 -6.51 2.86 33.83
C PRO A 91 -7.37 1.87 33.06
N TRP A 92 -6.91 0.62 32.98
CA TRP A 92 -7.61 -0.48 32.35
C TRP A 92 -8.96 -0.76 33.02
N MET A 93 -10.04 -0.87 32.23
CA MET A 93 -11.37 -1.21 32.76
C MET A 93 -11.47 -2.69 33.17
N HIS A 94 -10.96 -3.59 32.32
CA HIS A 94 -10.90 -5.04 32.60
C HIS A 94 -9.46 -5.53 32.61
N VAL A 95 -8.98 -5.94 33.79
CA VAL A 95 -7.60 -6.44 33.99
C VAL A 95 -7.41 -7.93 33.63
N GLY A 96 -8.49 -8.64 33.28
CA GLY A 96 -8.43 -10.09 33.00
C GLY A 96 -7.61 -10.49 31.76
N MET A 97 -7.11 -9.51 31.00
CA MET A 97 -6.31 -9.70 29.78
C MET A 97 -5.08 -8.80 29.79
N LEU A 98 -4.66 -8.30 30.96
CA LEU A 98 -3.61 -7.30 31.08
C LEU A 98 -2.29 -7.78 30.47
N ASP A 99 -1.85 -8.99 30.82
CA ASP A 99 -0.62 -9.59 30.27
C ASP A 99 -0.65 -9.69 28.74
N LEU A 100 -1.83 -10.02 28.16
CA LEU A 100 -2.01 -10.07 26.70
C LEU A 100 -1.90 -8.68 26.09
N MET A 101 -2.61 -7.70 26.65
CA MET A 101 -2.63 -6.34 26.09
C MET A 101 -1.26 -5.66 26.21
N GLU A 102 -0.55 -5.85 27.33
CA GLU A 102 0.81 -5.35 27.50
C GLU A 102 1.79 -6.03 26.52
N ALA A 103 1.68 -7.34 26.31
CA ALA A 103 2.50 -8.04 25.31
C ALA A 103 2.23 -7.52 23.89
N GLU A 104 0.97 -7.36 23.50
CA GLU A 104 0.59 -6.86 22.18
C GLU A 104 0.97 -5.38 21.97
N GLU A 105 0.94 -4.57 23.02
CA GLU A 105 1.43 -3.18 22.99
C GLU A 105 2.95 -3.14 22.79
N ASN A 106 3.70 -3.94 23.53
CA ASN A 106 5.15 -4.06 23.36
C ASN A 106 5.50 -4.53 21.94
N ASP A 107 4.80 -5.53 21.41
CA ASP A 107 4.98 -6.02 20.03
C ASP A 107 4.70 -4.91 19.00
N LEU A 108 3.68 -4.06 19.21
CA LEU A 108 3.39 -2.94 18.32
C LEU A 108 4.50 -1.89 18.40
N ILE A 109 4.97 -1.55 19.61
CA ILE A 109 6.07 -0.60 19.81
C ILE A 109 7.33 -1.13 19.12
N GLU A 110 7.67 -2.42 19.28
CA GLU A 110 8.83 -3.02 18.64
C GLU A 110 8.71 -3.00 17.11
N ASP A 111 7.54 -3.34 16.54
CA ASP A 111 7.31 -3.23 15.09
C ASP A 111 7.55 -1.79 14.61
N LEU A 112 7.04 -0.79 15.32
CA LEU A 112 7.20 0.62 14.97
C LEU A 112 8.65 1.11 15.12
N VAL A 113 9.33 0.76 16.20
CA VAL A 113 10.73 1.14 16.48
C VAL A 113 11.69 0.53 15.47
N THR A 114 11.41 -0.69 15.00
CA THR A 114 12.27 -1.40 14.03
C THR A 114 12.00 -0.99 12.57
N LEU A 115 10.92 -0.26 12.28
CA LEU A 115 10.58 0.20 10.92
C LEU A 115 11.75 0.87 10.17
N PRO A 116 12.52 1.81 10.75
CA PRO A 116 13.55 2.52 9.99
C PRO A 116 14.65 1.57 9.48
N GLN A 117 15.01 0.57 10.28
CA GLN A 117 16.05 -0.41 9.95
C GLN A 117 15.54 -1.44 8.94
N ASN A 118 14.32 -1.93 9.15
CA ASN A 118 13.71 -2.97 8.32
C ASN A 118 13.29 -2.45 6.94
N ASN A 119 13.07 -1.15 6.78
CA ASN A 119 12.63 -0.56 5.51
C ASN A 119 13.75 -0.08 4.59
N VAL A 120 15.03 -0.22 4.95
CA VAL A 120 16.15 0.15 4.06
C VAL A 120 16.05 -0.61 2.73
N MET A 121 15.79 -1.92 2.77
CA MET A 121 15.63 -2.72 1.56
C MET A 121 14.40 -2.32 0.74
N ASN A 122 13.30 -1.96 1.39
CA ASN A 122 12.10 -1.46 0.71
C ASN A 122 12.37 -0.13 0.00
N LYS A 123 13.12 0.78 0.63
CA LYS A 123 13.55 2.05 0.03
C LYS A 123 14.47 1.82 -1.16
N ILE A 124 15.44 0.91 -1.05
CA ILE A 124 16.30 0.52 -2.17
C ILE A 124 15.48 -0.04 -3.33
N ASN A 125 14.55 -0.97 -3.05
CA ASN A 125 13.67 -1.54 -4.05
C ASN A 125 12.77 -0.49 -4.71
N GLU A 126 12.29 0.49 -3.94
CA GLU A 126 11.50 1.60 -4.48
C GLU A 126 12.33 2.51 -5.38
N ILE A 127 13.56 2.87 -4.96
CA ILE A 127 14.49 3.66 -5.78
C ILE A 127 14.79 2.91 -7.08
N ALA A 128 15.09 1.61 -7.01
CA ALA A 128 15.34 0.78 -8.19
C ALA A 128 14.12 0.74 -9.13
N ARG A 129 12.91 0.60 -8.59
CA ARG A 129 11.67 0.66 -9.38
C ARG A 129 11.49 2.03 -10.05
N ARG A 130 11.69 3.12 -9.31
CA ARG A 130 11.60 4.49 -9.85
C ARG A 130 12.65 4.74 -10.94
N ALA A 131 13.88 4.25 -10.74
CA ALA A 131 14.95 4.35 -11.72
C ALA A 131 14.58 3.66 -13.05
N ARG A 132 14.01 2.44 -12.99
CA ARG A 132 13.51 1.75 -14.19
C ARG A 132 12.41 2.52 -14.94
N VAL A 133 11.48 3.15 -14.21
CA VAL A 133 10.44 3.99 -14.82
C VAL A 133 11.05 5.21 -15.51
N VAL A 134 12.01 5.87 -14.86
CA VAL A 134 12.73 7.03 -15.44
C VAL A 134 13.53 6.62 -16.68
N GLU A 135 14.21 5.48 -16.63
CA GLU A 135 14.95 4.91 -17.76
C GLU A 135 14.02 4.65 -18.95
N ALA A 136 12.91 3.93 -18.74
CA ALA A 136 11.92 3.67 -19.79
C ALA A 136 11.34 4.97 -20.39
N HIS A 137 11.04 5.95 -19.53
CA HIS A 137 10.55 7.25 -19.97
C HIS A 137 11.60 8.00 -20.82
N THR A 138 12.87 7.94 -20.41
CA THR A 138 13.98 8.59 -21.14
C THR A 138 14.19 7.94 -22.51
N HIS A 139 14.17 6.61 -22.60
CA HIS A 139 14.25 5.90 -23.89
C HIS A 139 13.08 6.21 -24.82
N LEU A 140 11.86 6.27 -24.28
CA LEU A 140 10.69 6.65 -25.06
C LEU A 140 10.82 8.06 -25.63
N LEU A 141 11.19 9.04 -24.80
CA LEU A 141 11.38 10.41 -25.25
C LEU A 141 12.49 10.52 -26.30
N ALA A 142 13.60 9.81 -26.11
CA ALA A 142 14.69 9.76 -27.08
C ALA A 142 14.23 9.17 -28.43
N TYR A 143 13.48 8.06 -28.40
CA TYR A 143 12.90 7.45 -29.58
C TYR A 143 11.96 8.41 -30.33
N LEU A 144 10.98 8.99 -29.63
CA LEU A 144 10.02 9.92 -30.22
C LEU A 144 10.73 11.13 -30.84
N ARG A 145 11.68 11.74 -30.11
CA ARG A 145 12.49 12.85 -30.60
C ARG A 145 13.26 12.47 -31.86
N SER A 146 13.87 11.29 -31.91
CA SER A 146 14.62 10.82 -33.07
C SER A 146 13.75 10.75 -34.33
N LYS A 147 12.49 10.29 -34.20
CA LYS A 147 11.54 10.18 -35.31
C LYS A 147 11.10 11.55 -35.83
N VAL A 148 10.76 12.49 -34.94
CA VAL A 148 10.39 13.85 -35.35
C VAL A 148 11.56 14.58 -36.00
N VAL A 149 12.76 14.49 -35.43
CA VAL A 149 13.94 15.20 -35.96
C VAL A 149 14.39 14.64 -37.31
N SER A 150 14.15 13.36 -37.58
CA SER A 150 14.48 12.73 -38.87
C SER A 150 13.67 13.26 -40.07
N LYS A 151 12.54 13.94 -39.81
CA LYS A 151 11.70 14.55 -40.85
C LYS A 151 12.22 15.95 -41.22
N TRP A 152 12.43 16.19 -42.51
CA TRP A 152 12.83 17.51 -43.03
C TRP A 152 11.67 18.53 -43.02
N TYR A 153 10.45 18.08 -43.34
CA TYR A 153 9.20 18.84 -43.30
C TYR A 153 8.11 18.00 -42.61
N GLY A 154 6.98 18.62 -42.22
CA GLY A 154 5.87 17.87 -41.60
C GLY A 154 6.13 17.37 -40.17
N LYS A 155 7.08 17.99 -39.44
CA LYS A 155 7.43 17.59 -38.06
C LYS A 155 6.24 17.58 -37.11
N LYS A 156 5.30 18.53 -37.28
CA LYS A 156 4.10 18.66 -36.44
C LYS A 156 3.13 17.49 -36.68
N GLU A 157 2.88 17.14 -37.93
CA GLU A 157 2.04 15.99 -38.29
C GLU A 157 2.66 14.67 -37.79
N GLU A 158 3.98 14.50 -37.91
CA GLU A 158 4.66 13.31 -37.37
C GLU A 158 4.57 13.25 -35.84
N GLN A 159 4.70 14.38 -35.15
CA GLN A 159 4.51 14.44 -33.70
C GLN A 159 3.08 14.07 -33.30
N GLU A 160 2.07 14.61 -34.00
CA GLU A 160 0.65 14.28 -33.76
C GLU A 160 0.37 12.79 -34.00
N ARG A 161 0.94 12.22 -35.08
CA ARG A 161 0.85 10.79 -35.38
C ARG A 161 1.50 9.92 -34.29
N LEU A 162 2.69 10.30 -33.83
CA LEU A 162 3.42 9.55 -32.80
C LEU A 162 2.77 9.67 -31.41
N CYS A 163 2.12 10.80 -31.12
CA CYS A 163 1.38 11.01 -29.88
C CYS A 163 -0.06 10.46 -29.93
N SER A 164 -0.50 9.88 -31.05
CA SER A 164 -1.77 9.14 -31.11
C SER A 164 -1.69 7.87 -30.25
N PRO A 165 -2.84 7.31 -29.80
CA PRO A 165 -2.85 6.05 -29.06
C PRO A 165 -2.09 4.91 -29.77
N GLU A 166 -2.28 4.77 -31.08
CA GLU A 166 -1.62 3.76 -31.90
C GLU A 166 -0.12 4.05 -32.05
N GLY A 167 0.25 5.30 -32.27
CA GLY A 167 1.64 5.73 -32.38
C GLY A 167 2.44 5.51 -31.09
N LEU A 168 1.83 5.79 -29.94
CA LEU A 168 2.44 5.54 -28.63
C LEU A 168 2.60 4.04 -28.37
N LEU A 169 1.60 3.21 -28.70
CA LEU A 169 1.70 1.75 -28.57
C LEU A 169 2.82 1.17 -29.42
N GLU A 170 2.98 1.66 -30.66
CA GLU A 170 4.08 1.26 -31.54
C GLU A 170 5.44 1.70 -30.96
N ALA A 171 5.52 2.93 -30.45
CA ALA A 171 6.73 3.46 -29.82
C ALA A 171 7.13 2.65 -28.58
N TYR A 172 6.19 2.32 -27.70
CA TYR A 172 6.43 1.44 -26.55
C TYR A 172 6.98 0.08 -27.01
N ALA A 173 6.35 -0.56 -28.00
CA ALA A 173 6.79 -1.86 -28.51
C ALA A 173 8.17 -1.83 -29.18
N GLN A 174 8.57 -0.71 -29.78
CA GLN A 174 9.92 -0.52 -30.33
C GLN A 174 10.95 -0.33 -29.22
N VAL A 175 10.69 0.61 -28.28
CA VAL A 175 11.58 0.89 -27.15
C VAL A 175 11.80 -0.38 -26.32
N GLN A 176 10.74 -1.15 -26.06
CA GLN A 176 10.79 -2.40 -25.34
C GLN A 176 11.76 -3.40 -26.00
N ARG A 177 11.69 -3.55 -27.33
CA ARG A 177 12.56 -4.46 -28.10
C ARG A 177 14.01 -3.99 -28.19
N GLN A 178 14.22 -2.68 -28.29
CA GLN A 178 15.57 -2.11 -28.47
C GLN A 178 16.39 -2.10 -27.18
N HIS A 179 15.73 -1.95 -26.04
CA HIS A 179 16.38 -1.76 -24.74
C HIS A 179 16.09 -2.87 -23.73
N ASP A 180 15.43 -3.96 -24.15
CA ASP A 180 15.08 -5.13 -23.32
C ASP A 180 14.36 -4.74 -22.01
N ILE A 181 13.43 -3.77 -22.12
CA ILE A 181 12.68 -3.26 -20.97
C ILE A 181 11.48 -4.18 -20.71
N SER A 182 11.21 -4.50 -19.44
CA SER A 182 10.00 -5.24 -19.05
C SER A 182 8.73 -4.41 -19.31
N ARG A 183 7.58 -5.08 -19.51
CA ARG A 183 6.27 -4.40 -19.67
C ARG A 183 5.67 -3.85 -18.37
N GLY A 184 6.16 -4.31 -17.22
CA GLY A 184 5.59 -4.05 -15.89
C GLY A 184 6.18 -2.85 -15.16
#